data_AF-A0A933NG02-F1
#
_entry.id   AF-A0A933NG02-F1
#
_cell.length_a   1.000
_cell.length_b   1.000
_cell.length_c   1.000
_cell.angle_alpha   90.00
_cell.angle_beta   90.00
_cell.angle_gamma   90.00
#
_symmetry.space_group_name_H-M   'P 1'
#
loop_
_entity.id
_entity.type
_entity.pdbx_description
1 polymer ?
#
loop_
_entity_poly.entity_id
_entity_poly.type
_entity_poly.pdbx_seq_one_letter_code
_entity_poly.pdbx_strand_id
1 'polypeptide(L)'
;MNRGLGILLVAIALPATSAVTWAANQLTVSTTAVPSMNVNSATAGSQPNPVNNSTTTYGVQTNAGTTQRIVGRLNSSQAGITVQCQLTPPPGASGQGLVSLTMSDQNLVTGIPGGTNASGLTITYVVTATVSAAPQTWAPQVTFSLLNP
;
A
#
# COMPACT_ATOMS: atom_id res chain seq x y z
N MET A 1 67.51 -38.44 -28.45
CA MET A 1 66.69 -37.29 -28.88
C MET A 1 65.34 -37.33 -28.16
N ASN A 2 65.13 -36.45 -27.17
CA ASN A 2 63.85 -36.32 -26.46
C ASN A 2 62.86 -35.51 -27.31
N ARG A 3 61.69 -36.08 -27.61
CA ARG A 3 60.58 -35.39 -28.29
C ARG A 3 59.61 -34.89 -27.23
N GLY A 4 59.70 -33.61 -26.85
CA GLY A 4 58.75 -32.98 -25.93
C GLY A 4 57.41 -32.74 -26.64
N LEU A 5 56.35 -33.41 -26.18
CA LEU A 5 54.96 -33.10 -26.54
C LEU A 5 54.52 -31.86 -25.75
N GLY A 6 54.32 -30.73 -26.44
CA GLY A 6 53.69 -29.55 -25.85
C GLY A 6 52.18 -29.71 -25.85
N ILE A 7 51.55 -29.77 -24.67
CA ILE A 7 50.10 -29.69 -24.51
C ILE A 7 49.68 -28.22 -24.67
N LEU A 8 48.82 -27.94 -25.66
CA LEU A 8 48.17 -26.64 -25.84
C LEU A 8 46.90 -26.60 -24.97
N LEU A 9 46.91 -25.83 -23.88
CA LEU A 9 45.68 -25.49 -23.14
C LEU A 9 44.93 -24.38 -23.88
N VAL A 10 43.74 -24.70 -24.39
CA VAL A 10 42.79 -23.70 -24.89
C VAL A 10 41.84 -23.33 -23.75
N ALA A 11 41.98 -22.13 -23.20
CA ALA A 11 41.04 -21.59 -22.24
C ALA A 11 39.82 -21.02 -22.98
N ILE A 12 38.66 -21.67 -22.84
CA ILE A 12 37.39 -21.16 -23.37
C ILE A 12 36.79 -20.23 -22.30
N ALA A 13 36.80 -18.92 -22.54
CA ALA A 13 36.12 -17.97 -21.67
C ALA A 13 34.61 -18.02 -21.92
N LEU A 14 33.82 -18.40 -20.91
CA LEU A 14 32.37 -18.30 -20.94
C LEU A 14 31.97 -16.82 -20.74
N PRO A 15 31.07 -16.24 -21.56
CA PRO A 15 30.61 -14.87 -21.35
C PRO A 15 29.82 -14.79 -20.04
N ALA A 16 30.21 -13.89 -19.14
CA ALA A 16 29.42 -13.58 -17.96
C ALA A 16 28.09 -12.95 -18.40
N THR A 17 26.98 -13.61 -18.10
CA THR A 17 25.65 -13.02 -18.29
C THR A 17 25.40 -12.04 -17.15
N SER A 18 25.29 -10.75 -17.47
CA SER A 18 24.84 -9.75 -16.51
C SER A 18 23.37 -10.00 -16.21
N ALA A 19 23.07 -10.53 -15.02
CA ALA A 19 21.69 -10.62 -14.56
C ALA A 19 21.17 -9.19 -14.33
N VAL A 20 20.22 -8.74 -15.16
CA VAL A 20 19.45 -7.53 -14.88
C VAL A 20 18.57 -7.83 -13.67
N THR A 21 18.93 -7.26 -12.51
CA THR A 21 18.06 -7.26 -11.34
C THR A 21 16.98 -6.22 -11.56
N TRP A 22 15.80 -6.68 -11.95
CA TRP A 22 14.60 -5.85 -11.88
C TRP A 22 14.34 -5.57 -10.40
N ALA A 23 14.18 -4.30 -10.02
CA ALA A 23 13.71 -3.99 -8.67
C ALA A 23 12.36 -4.68 -8.45
N ALA A 24 11.96 -5.02 -7.22
CA ALA A 24 10.60 -5.51 -7.01
C ALA A 24 9.62 -4.33 -6.96
N ASN A 25 8.36 -4.54 -7.32
CA ASN A 25 7.32 -3.59 -6.96
C ASN A 25 7.25 -3.53 -5.43
N GLN A 26 7.19 -2.32 -4.87
CA GLN A 26 7.20 -2.11 -3.44
C GLN A 26 6.16 -1.08 -3.04
N LEU A 27 5.43 -1.38 -1.98
CA LEU A 27 4.57 -0.45 -1.27
C LEU A 27 5.12 -0.31 0.15
N THR A 28 5.46 0.91 0.54
CA THR A 28 5.98 1.21 1.88
C THR A 28 4.97 2.11 2.59
N VAL A 29 4.50 1.70 3.76
CA VAL A 29 3.54 2.49 4.54
C VAL A 29 4.21 2.88 5.85
N SER A 30 4.22 4.16 6.18
CA SER A 30 4.93 4.67 7.37
C SER A 30 4.28 4.22 8.68
N THR A 31 2.98 3.88 8.66
CA THR A 31 2.26 3.23 9.76
C THR A 31 1.13 2.33 9.21
N THR A 32 1.11 1.04 9.55
CA THR A 32 0.04 0.10 9.14
C THR A 32 -1.17 0.11 10.08
N ALA A 33 -0.98 0.58 11.32
CA ALA A 33 -2.08 0.78 12.27
C ALA A 33 -2.83 2.06 11.91
N VAL A 34 -4.16 1.98 11.85
CA VAL A 34 -4.98 3.18 11.94
C VAL A 34 -4.73 3.76 13.33
N PRO A 35 -4.29 5.02 13.46
CA PRO A 35 -4.03 5.60 14.78
C PRO A 35 -5.28 5.50 15.66
N SER A 36 -5.09 5.27 16.96
CA SER A 36 -6.19 5.10 17.91
C SER A 36 -7.12 6.31 17.84
N MET A 37 -8.33 6.13 17.31
CA MET A 37 -9.31 7.19 17.15
C MET A 37 -10.38 7.03 18.23
N ASN A 38 -10.35 7.94 19.20
CA ASN A 38 -11.33 7.97 20.29
C ASN A 38 -12.56 8.74 19.83
N VAL A 39 -13.61 8.03 19.43
CA VAL A 39 -14.91 8.63 19.09
C VAL A 39 -15.64 8.97 20.40
N ASN A 40 -15.28 10.09 21.03
CA ASN A 40 -15.74 10.46 22.38
C ASN A 40 -16.57 11.75 22.43
N SER A 41 -17.09 12.21 21.28
CA SER A 41 -17.98 13.36 21.21
C SER A 41 -19.15 13.08 20.26
N ALA A 42 -20.35 13.49 20.65
CA ALA A 42 -21.55 13.45 19.85
C ALA A 42 -22.33 14.74 20.10
N THR A 43 -22.97 15.28 19.07
CA THR A 43 -24.03 16.28 19.30
C THR A 43 -25.21 15.55 19.95
N ALA A 44 -25.83 16.13 20.99
CA ALA A 44 -26.93 15.47 21.70
C ALA A 44 -28.05 15.06 20.73
N GLY A 45 -28.52 13.81 20.83
CA GLY A 45 -29.51 13.24 19.92
C GLY A 45 -28.99 12.88 18.52
N SER A 46 -27.69 13.00 18.24
CA SER A 46 -27.07 12.71 16.95
C SER A 46 -26.06 11.55 17.03
N GLN A 47 -25.60 11.10 15.87
CA GLN A 47 -24.46 10.19 15.79
C GLN A 47 -23.19 10.83 16.37
N PRO A 48 -22.26 10.02 16.89
CA PRO A 48 -20.93 10.50 17.24
C PRO A 48 -20.25 11.25 16.08
N ASN A 49 -19.48 12.28 16.43
CA ASN A 49 -18.76 13.09 15.46
C ASN A 49 -17.69 12.23 14.74
N PRO A 50 -17.52 12.39 13.42
CA PRO A 50 -16.46 11.72 12.69
C PRO A 50 -15.08 12.11 13.21
N VAL A 51 -14.16 11.16 13.26
CA VAL A 51 -12.75 11.41 13.56
C VAL A 51 -11.96 11.31 12.26
N ASN A 52 -11.14 12.33 12.00
CA ASN A 52 -10.28 12.41 10.82
C ASN A 52 -8.82 12.28 11.24
N ASN A 53 -8.04 11.50 10.50
CA ASN A 53 -6.60 11.41 10.68
C ASN A 53 -5.87 11.40 9.33
N SER A 54 -4.84 12.23 9.20
CA SER A 54 -3.99 12.32 8.00
C SER A 54 -2.49 12.26 8.31
N THR A 55 -2.12 11.68 9.46
CA THR A 55 -0.72 11.64 9.92
C THR A 55 0.09 10.52 9.26
N THR A 56 -0.58 9.57 8.60
CA THR A 56 0.06 8.43 7.93
C THR A 56 0.42 8.79 6.51
N THR A 57 1.59 8.33 6.06
CA THR A 57 2.04 8.48 4.68
C THR A 57 2.41 7.12 4.07
N TYR A 58 2.47 7.08 2.75
CA TYR A 58 2.99 5.94 2.01
C TYR A 58 3.92 6.37 0.89
N GLY A 59 4.71 5.40 0.43
CA GLY A 59 5.49 5.47 -0.79
C GLY A 59 5.21 4.25 -1.64
N VAL A 60 5.28 4.44 -2.95
CA VAL A 60 5.07 3.40 -3.95
C VAL A 60 6.21 3.42 -4.95
N GLN A 61 6.73 2.24 -5.21
CA GLN A 61 7.70 1.99 -6.26
C GLN A 61 7.18 0.87 -7.16
N THR A 62 7.05 1.14 -8.46
CA THR A 62 6.60 0.15 -9.43
C THR A 62 7.69 -0.14 -10.45
N ASN A 63 7.72 -1.37 -10.95
CA ASN A 63 8.56 -1.70 -12.09
C ASN A 63 8.06 -1.03 -13.36
N ALA A 64 9.00 -0.77 -14.28
CA ALA A 64 8.66 -0.31 -15.61
C ALA A 64 7.75 -1.35 -16.33
N GLY A 65 6.82 -0.86 -17.14
CA GLY A 65 6.05 -1.69 -18.09
C GLY A 65 4.76 -2.33 -17.57
N THR A 66 4.39 -2.17 -16.29
CA THR A 66 3.06 -2.60 -15.81
C THR A 66 2.34 -1.48 -15.06
N THR A 67 1.06 -1.29 -15.41
CA THR A 67 0.16 -0.46 -14.63
C THR A 67 -0.21 -1.19 -13.34
N GLN A 68 -0.34 -0.47 -12.23
CA GLN A 68 -0.65 -1.04 -10.93
C GLN A 68 -1.85 -0.32 -10.30
N ARG A 69 -2.44 -0.93 -9.26
CA ARG A 69 -3.45 -0.32 -8.40
C ARG A 69 -3.13 -0.59 -6.94
N ILE A 70 -3.50 0.34 -6.06
CA ILE A 70 -3.45 0.14 -4.61
C ILE A 70 -4.85 -0.21 -4.15
N VAL A 71 -4.97 -1.37 -3.51
CA VAL A 71 -6.17 -1.78 -2.78
C VAL A 71 -5.93 -1.68 -1.28
N GLY A 72 -7.00 -1.44 -0.54
CA GLY A 72 -6.99 -1.54 0.91
C GLY A 72 -8.20 -2.31 1.45
N ARG A 73 -8.00 -2.95 2.59
CA ARG A 73 -9.07 -3.63 3.33
C ARG A 73 -8.85 -3.54 4.83
N LEU A 74 -9.94 -3.67 5.58
CA LEU A 74 -9.90 -3.89 7.02
C LEU A 74 -9.53 -5.34 7.33
N ASN A 75 -8.73 -5.53 8.36
CA ASN A 75 -8.44 -6.88 8.86
C ASN A 75 -9.58 -7.40 9.73
N SER A 76 -10.39 -6.51 10.30
CA SER A 76 -11.60 -6.84 11.06
C SER A 76 -12.62 -5.71 10.93
N SER A 77 -13.91 -6.05 10.89
CA SER A 77 -15.02 -5.11 10.92
C SER A 77 -15.64 -5.05 12.32
N GLN A 78 -16.21 -3.90 12.68
CA GLN A 78 -17.01 -3.77 13.90
C GLN A 78 -18.40 -3.21 13.58
N ALA A 79 -19.42 -3.77 14.22
CA ALA A 79 -20.79 -3.33 14.00
C ALA A 79 -20.97 -1.87 14.44
N GLY A 80 -21.63 -1.08 13.60
CA GLY A 80 -21.90 0.32 13.88
C GLY A 80 -20.68 1.25 13.76
N ILE A 81 -19.54 0.78 13.25
CA ILE A 81 -18.39 1.62 12.90
C ILE A 81 -18.09 1.51 11.41
N THR A 82 -17.90 2.64 10.75
CA THR A 82 -17.47 2.73 9.35
C THR A 82 -16.11 3.40 9.28
N VAL A 83 -15.17 2.76 8.58
CA VAL A 83 -13.85 3.31 8.28
C VAL A 83 -13.79 3.63 6.80
N GLN A 84 -13.45 4.87 6.49
CA GLN A 84 -13.21 5.31 5.14
C GLN A 84 -11.76 5.76 5.01
N CYS A 85 -11.21 5.59 3.81
CA CYS A 85 -9.82 5.88 3.52
C CYS A 85 -9.71 6.60 2.18
N GLN A 86 -8.84 7.60 2.11
CA GLN A 86 -8.46 8.29 0.89
C GLN A 86 -6.94 8.35 0.80
N LEU A 87 -6.40 7.95 -0.35
CA LEU A 87 -4.98 8.06 -0.65
C LEU A 87 -4.74 9.20 -1.62
N THR A 88 -3.69 9.98 -1.36
CA THR A 88 -3.18 10.95 -2.34
C THR A 88 -2.50 10.19 -3.47
N PRO A 89 -3.01 10.22 -4.71
CA PRO A 89 -2.45 9.41 -5.78
C PRO A 89 -1.02 9.87 -6.13
N PRO A 90 -0.12 8.94 -6.52
CA PRO A 90 1.15 9.29 -7.14
C PRO A 90 0.93 9.96 -8.51
N PRO A 91 1.94 10.64 -9.07
CA PRO A 91 1.85 11.25 -10.39
C PRO A 91 1.39 10.27 -11.48
N GLY A 92 0.43 10.69 -12.29
CA GLY A 92 -0.11 9.88 -13.39
C GLY A 92 -1.11 8.80 -12.98
N ALA A 93 -1.41 8.66 -11.69
CA ALA A 93 -2.46 7.77 -11.18
C ALA A 93 -3.73 8.54 -10.78
N SER A 94 -4.83 7.80 -10.61
CA SER A 94 -6.12 8.33 -10.18
C SER A 94 -6.48 7.84 -8.79
N GLY A 95 -6.79 8.77 -7.88
CA GLY A 95 -7.35 8.45 -6.57
C GLY A 95 -8.87 8.23 -6.65
N GLN A 96 -9.39 7.29 -5.88
CA GLN A 96 -10.83 6.99 -5.85
C GLN A 96 -11.63 7.91 -4.90
N GLY A 97 -10.96 8.87 -4.26
CA GLY A 97 -11.57 9.72 -3.24
C GLY A 97 -11.71 9.00 -1.90
N LEU A 98 -12.74 9.36 -1.13
CA LEU A 98 -13.03 8.74 0.16
C LEU A 98 -13.75 7.40 -0.06
N VAL A 99 -13.10 6.29 0.26
CA VAL A 99 -13.61 4.92 0.02
C VAL A 99 -13.88 4.22 1.34
N SER A 100 -15.09 3.68 1.49
CA SER A 100 -15.43 2.85 2.65
C SER A 100 -14.71 1.51 2.59
N LEU A 101 -13.88 1.22 3.59
CA LEU A 101 -13.15 -0.03 3.68
C LEU A 101 -14.06 -1.14 4.20
N THR A 102 -13.88 -2.34 3.66
CA THR A 102 -14.51 -3.58 4.13
C THR A 102 -13.43 -4.63 4.38
N MET A 103 -13.82 -5.85 4.77
CA MET A 103 -12.87 -6.97 4.84
C MET A 103 -12.42 -7.48 3.47
N SER A 104 -13.01 -6.96 2.38
CA SER A 104 -12.63 -7.25 1.01
C SER A 104 -11.86 -6.07 0.41
N ASP A 105 -10.94 -6.38 -0.49
CA ASP A 105 -10.09 -5.39 -1.17
C ASP A 105 -10.95 -4.32 -1.89
N GLN A 106 -10.73 -3.06 -1.54
CA GLN A 106 -11.33 -1.89 -2.18
C GLN A 106 -10.26 -1.13 -2.95
N ASN A 107 -10.56 -0.68 -4.18
CA ASN A 107 -9.65 0.16 -4.95
C ASN A 107 -9.54 1.54 -4.30
N LEU A 108 -8.32 1.98 -4.03
CA LEU A 108 -8.03 3.29 -3.43
C LEU A 108 -7.30 4.21 -4.41
N VAL A 109 -6.37 3.64 -5.18
CA VAL A 109 -5.67 4.30 -6.27
C VAL A 109 -5.62 3.36 -7.45
N THR A 110 -5.93 3.85 -8.65
CA THR A 110 -5.91 3.07 -9.89
C THR A 110 -5.00 3.74 -10.91
N GLY A 111 -4.53 2.96 -11.90
CA GLY A 111 -3.78 3.51 -13.02
C GLY A 111 -2.36 3.96 -12.69
N ILE A 112 -1.73 3.42 -11.66
CA ILE A 112 -0.36 3.79 -11.28
C ILE A 112 0.59 3.38 -12.41
N PRO A 113 1.28 4.33 -13.07
CA PRO A 113 2.17 4.01 -14.18
C PRO A 113 3.32 3.08 -13.74
N GLY A 114 3.80 2.25 -14.66
CA GLY A 114 5.03 1.49 -14.46
C GLY A 114 6.23 2.43 -14.34
N GLY A 115 7.17 2.12 -13.45
CA GLY A 115 8.35 2.96 -13.19
C GLY A 115 8.05 4.14 -12.25
N THR A 116 6.90 4.15 -11.58
CA THR A 116 6.58 5.16 -10.57
C THR A 116 7.52 5.01 -9.38
N ASN A 117 8.07 6.13 -8.91
CA ASN A 117 8.74 6.23 -7.62
C ASN A 117 8.21 7.48 -6.92
N ALA A 118 7.42 7.30 -5.87
CA ALA A 118 6.83 8.38 -5.11
C ALA A 118 6.84 8.03 -3.61
N SER A 119 6.95 9.04 -2.75
CA SER A 119 7.01 8.88 -1.30
C SER A 119 6.40 10.10 -0.60
N GLY A 120 6.01 9.93 0.66
CA GLY A 120 5.38 11.00 1.44
C GLY A 120 3.94 11.30 1.02
N LEU A 121 3.29 10.39 0.30
CA LEU A 121 1.89 10.54 -0.12
C LEU A 121 0.97 10.32 1.09
N THR A 122 0.03 11.24 1.32
CA THR A 122 -0.83 11.20 2.51
C THR A 122 -1.91 10.12 2.40
N ILE A 123 -2.15 9.42 3.51
CA ILE A 123 -3.34 8.60 3.75
C ILE A 123 -4.25 9.36 4.72
N THR A 124 -5.51 9.59 4.31
CA THR A 124 -6.54 10.18 5.16
C THR A 124 -7.55 9.11 5.56
N TYR A 125 -7.73 8.90 6.86
CA TYR A 125 -8.76 8.05 7.44
C TYR A 125 -9.90 8.90 8.01
N VAL A 126 -11.13 8.45 7.78
CA VAL A 126 -12.34 9.00 8.37
C VAL A 126 -13.09 7.88 9.05
N VAL A 127 -13.31 7.99 10.35
CA VAL A 127 -14.05 6.99 11.12
C VAL A 127 -15.33 7.61 11.62
N THR A 128 -16.44 6.94 11.34
CA THR A 128 -17.76 7.29 11.85
C THR A 128 -18.29 6.13 12.67
N ALA A 129 -19.00 6.44 13.74
CA ALA A 129 -19.72 5.46 14.55
C ALA A 129 -21.20 5.83 14.62
N THR A 130 -22.05 4.83 14.79
CA THR A 130 -23.49 5.01 15.02
C THR A 130 -23.79 5.07 16.51
N VAL A 131 -24.94 5.64 16.89
CA VAL A 131 -25.40 5.70 18.29
C VAL A 131 -25.62 4.33 18.94
N SER A 132 -25.73 3.26 18.14
CA SER A 132 -25.85 1.88 18.61
C SER A 132 -24.49 1.23 18.92
N ALA A 133 -23.39 1.85 18.48
CA ALA A 133 -22.06 1.35 18.79
C ALA A 133 -21.77 1.55 20.29
N ALA A 134 -21.56 0.46 21.03
CA ALA A 134 -21.15 0.53 22.42
C ALA A 134 -19.81 1.30 22.54
N PRO A 135 -19.64 2.22 23.51
CA PRO A 135 -18.39 2.92 23.74
C PRO A 135 -17.24 1.94 23.95
N GLN A 136 -16.24 1.98 23.07
CA GLN A 136 -15.11 1.05 23.14
C GLN A 136 -13.89 1.63 22.42
N THR A 137 -12.70 1.23 22.88
CA THR A 137 -11.46 1.50 22.17
C THR A 137 -11.31 0.47 21.05
N TRP A 138 -11.53 0.90 19.81
CA TRP A 138 -11.30 0.07 18.63
C TRP A 138 -10.09 0.57 17.85
N ALA A 139 -9.15 -0.32 17.55
CA ALA A 139 -7.93 -0.03 16.81
C ALA A 139 -7.92 -0.83 15.49
N PRO A 140 -8.64 -0.38 14.44
CA PRO A 140 -8.68 -1.10 13.18
C PRO A 140 -7.28 -1.24 12.57
N GLN A 141 -7.01 -2.41 12.00
CA GLN A 141 -5.83 -2.64 11.18
C GLN A 141 -6.25 -2.63 9.72
N VAL A 142 -5.50 -1.89 8.89
CA VAL A 142 -5.74 -1.81 7.44
C VAL A 142 -4.56 -2.43 6.73
N THR A 143 -4.86 -3.35 5.81
CA THR A 143 -3.87 -3.93 4.91
C THR A 143 -3.95 -3.22 3.57
N PHE A 144 -2.80 -2.76 3.08
CA PHE A 144 -2.66 -2.22 1.73
C PHE A 144 -1.83 -3.17 0.88
N SER A 145 -2.28 -3.38 -0.35
CA SER A 145 -1.59 -4.22 -1.32
C SER A 145 -1.48 -3.50 -2.64
N LEU A 146 -0.35 -3.71 -3.32
CA LEU A 146 -0.18 -3.31 -4.70
C LEU A 146 -0.51 -4.50 -5.59
N LEU A 147 -1.43 -4.32 -6.52
CA LEU A 147 -1.90 -5.36 -7.43
C LEU A 147 -1.77 -4.89 -8.87
N ASN A 148 -1.64 -5.86 -9.77
CA ASN A 148 -1.87 -5.65 -11.20
C ASN A 148 -3.34 -5.22 -11.42
N PRO A 149 -3.65 -4.55 -12.55
CA PRO A 149 -4.94 -3.91 -12.78
C PRO A 149 -6.14 -4.84 -12.62
#